data_AF-A0A088EYQ2-F1
#
_entry.id   AF-A0A088EYQ2-F1
#
_cell.length_a   1.000
_cell.length_b   1.000
_cell.length_c   1.000
_cell.angle_alpha   90.00
_cell.angle_beta   90.00
_cell.angle_gamma   90.00
#
_symmetry.space_group_name_H-M   'P 1'
#
loop_
_entity.id
_entity.type
_entity.pdbx_description
1 polymer ?
#
loop_
_entity_poly.entity_id
_entity_poly.type
_entity_poly.pdbx_seq_one_letter_code
_entity_poly.pdbx_strand_id
1 'polypeptide(L)'
;MRILAELPHPECKISIFGMNQKFIIKFEQGTLEQSYKIAETDIVGGVNGVFELLDDAFISEVLINFNTMRKSFLNAFERYDS
;
A
#
# COMPACT_ATOMS: atom_id res chain seq x y z
N MET A 1 11.04 10.92 5.12
CA MET A 1 10.30 10.20 4.07
C MET A 1 10.15 11.13 2.89
N ARG A 2 10.64 10.75 1.69
CA ARG A 2 10.43 11.54 0.45
C ARG A 2 9.53 10.76 -0.51
N ILE A 3 8.62 11.44 -1.20
CA ILE A 3 7.84 10.82 -2.29
C ILE A 3 8.79 10.57 -3.46
N LEU A 4 8.76 9.36 -4.01
CA LEU A 4 9.52 8.96 -5.19
C LEU A 4 8.62 8.88 -6.42
N ALA A 5 7.39 8.39 -6.25
CA ALA A 5 6.40 8.28 -7.31
C ALA A 5 4.99 8.17 -6.73
N GLU A 6 3.99 8.49 -7.54
CA GLU A 6 2.58 8.21 -7.28
C GLU A 6 2.01 7.54 -8.54
N LEU A 7 1.21 6.49 -8.35
CA LEU A 7 0.52 5.82 -9.45
C LEU A 7 -0.99 6.11 -9.33
N PRO A 8 -1.63 6.59 -10.41
CA PRO A 8 -3.07 6.76 -10.42
C PRO A 8 -3.76 5.40 -10.46
N HIS A 9 -4.72 5.17 -9.58
CA HIS A 9 -5.61 4.01 -9.62
C HIS A 9 -7.03 4.47 -9.24
N PRO A 10 -8.09 3.97 -9.90
CA PRO A 10 -9.46 4.45 -9.67
C PRO A 10 -9.98 4.19 -8.25
N GLU A 11 -9.52 3.10 -7.62
CA GLU A 11 -10.06 2.63 -6.34
C GLU A 11 -9.21 2.91 -5.10
N CYS A 12 -7.95 3.31 -5.28
CA CYS A 12 -7.05 3.63 -4.17
C CYS A 12 -5.92 4.57 -4.64
N LYS A 13 -5.29 5.28 -3.71
CA LYS A 13 -4.07 6.04 -3.99
C LYS A 13 -2.87 5.14 -3.75
N ILE A 14 -1.93 5.09 -4.71
CA ILE A 14 -0.68 4.34 -4.60
C ILE A 14 0.48 5.33 -4.59
N SER A 15 1.29 5.29 -3.53
CA SER A 15 2.46 6.16 -3.37
C SER A 15 3.70 5.32 -3.04
N ILE A 16 4.82 5.64 -3.68
CA ILE A 16 6.13 5.06 -3.37
C ILE A 16 6.96 6.12 -2.67
N PHE A 17 7.46 5.78 -1.49
CA PHE A 17 8.36 6.63 -0.71
C PHE A 17 9.74 6.03 -0.58
N GLY A 18 10.74 6.89 -0.47
CA GLY A 18 12.09 6.53 -0.05
C GLY A 18 12.32 6.96 1.40
N MET A 19 12.75 6.03 2.24
CA MET A 19 13.15 6.33 3.62
C MET A 19 14.09 5.26 4.18
N ASN A 20 15.24 5.70 4.70
CA ASN A 20 16.21 4.83 5.40
C ASN A 20 16.60 3.59 4.59
N GLN A 21 17.02 3.78 3.33
CA GLN A 21 17.44 2.70 2.41
C GLN A 21 16.33 1.68 2.12
N LYS A 22 15.07 2.12 2.21
CA LYS A 22 13.89 1.31 1.89
C LYS A 22 12.98 2.06 0.94
N PHE A 23 12.43 1.29 0.00
CA PHE A 23 11.20 1.65 -0.68
C PHE A 23 10.03 1.31 0.24
N ILE A 24 9.08 2.24 0.36
CA ILE A 24 7.83 2.05 1.07
C ILE A 24 6.71 2.24 0.05
N ILE A 25 6.03 1.16 -0.26
CA ILE A 25 4.83 1.18 -1.11
C ILE A 25 3.65 1.35 -0.18
N LYS A 26 2.88 2.41 -0.38
CA LYS A 26 1.73 2.72 0.45
C LYS A 26 0.48 2.83 -0.43
N PHE A 27 -0.54 2.09 -0.04
CA PHE A 27 -1.87 2.14 -0.61
C PHE A 27 -2.81 2.81 0.39
N GLU A 28 -3.67 3.72 -0.09
CA GLU A 28 -4.64 4.44 0.74
C GLU A 28 -6.04 4.31 0.14
N GLN A 29 -7.02 3.89 0.95
CA GLN A 29 -8.44 3.84 0.59
C GLN A 29 -9.29 4.44 1.72
N GLY A 30 -9.65 5.72 1.56
CA GLY A 30 -10.36 6.48 2.60
C GLY A 30 -9.48 6.64 3.85
N THR A 31 -9.91 6.09 4.98
CA THR A 31 -9.17 6.13 6.25
C THR A 31 -8.23 4.94 6.48
N LEU A 32 -8.18 3.99 5.53
CA LEU A 32 -7.37 2.78 5.63
C LEU A 32 -6.07 2.92 4.83
N GLU A 33 -5.00 2.36 5.38
CA GLU A 33 -3.67 2.34 4.76
C GLU A 33 -3.08 0.93 4.82
N GLN A 34 -2.51 0.47 3.70
CA GLN A 34 -1.64 -0.71 3.62
C GLN A 34 -0.24 -0.28 3.18
N SER A 35 0.79 -0.66 3.95
CA SER A 35 2.18 -0.23 3.73
C SER A 35 3.13 -1.42 3.67
N TYR A 36 3.85 -1.57 2.56
CA TYR A 36 4.85 -2.61 2.31
C TYR A 36 6.24 -1.97 2.25
N LYS A 37 7.24 -2.59 2.89
CA LYS A 37 8.61 -2.06 2.98
C LYS A 37 9.59 -3.05 2.38
N ILE A 38 10.44 -2.57 1.49
CA ILE A 38 11.43 -3.39 0.77
C ILE A 38 12.77 -2.66 0.86
N ALA A 39 13.87 -3.38 1.11
CA ALA A 39 15.18 -2.77 1.07
C ALA A 39 15.51 -2.35 -0.36
N GLU A 40 16.14 -1.19 -0.53
CA GLU A 40 16.54 -0.71 -1.86
C GLU A 40 17.51 -1.68 -2.56
N THR A 41 18.29 -2.43 -1.78
CA THR A 41 19.23 -3.47 -2.28
C THR A 41 18.54 -4.69 -2.86
N ASP A 42 17.30 -4.96 -2.49
CA ASP A 42 16.56 -6.17 -2.89
C ASP A 42 15.76 -5.95 -4.18
N ILE A 43 15.73 -4.70 -4.69
CA ILE A 43 15.04 -4.33 -5.91
C ILE A 43 16.04 -3.97 -7.01
N VAL A 44 16.06 -4.79 -8.05
CA VAL A 44 16.84 -4.51 -9.26
C VAL A 44 16.23 -3.31 -9.99
N GLY A 45 17.05 -2.36 -10.43
CA GLY A 45 16.58 -1.18 -11.18
C GLY A 45 15.98 -0.06 -10.31
N GLY A 46 16.09 -0.15 -8.98
CA GLY A 46 15.62 0.90 -8.06
C GLY A 46 14.11 1.10 -8.12
N VAL A 47 13.64 2.35 -8.15
CA VAL A 47 12.20 2.64 -8.17
C VAL A 47 11.45 2.00 -9.36
N ASN A 48 12.14 1.76 -10.48
CA ASN A 48 11.52 1.12 -11.64
C ASN A 48 11.19 -0.35 -11.39
N GLY A 49 12.05 -1.09 -10.67
CA GLY A 49 11.73 -2.46 -10.26
C GLY A 49 10.56 -2.52 -9.27
N VAL A 50 10.31 -1.43 -8.52
CA VAL A 50 9.10 -1.33 -7.70
C VAL A 50 7.85 -1.24 -8.58
N PHE A 51 7.89 -0.53 -9.71
CA PHE A 51 6.75 -0.51 -10.64
C PHE A 51 6.44 -1.90 -11.22
N GLU A 52 7.47 -2.71 -11.50
CA GLU A 52 7.28 -4.09 -11.97
C GLU A 52 6.63 -4.99 -10.91
N LEU A 53 6.89 -4.74 -9.62
CA LEU A 53 6.25 -5.43 -8.50
C LEU A 53 4.76 -5.04 -8.34
N LEU A 54 4.38 -3.84 -8.79
CA LEU A 54 3.01 -3.31 -8.70
C LEU A 54 2.16 -3.77 -9.89
N ASP A 55 2.11 -5.09 -10.09
CA ASP A 55 1.27 -5.69 -11.12
C ASP A 55 -0.22 -5.71 -10.73
N ASP A 56 -1.08 -5.94 -11.72
CA ASP A 56 -2.53 -5.95 -11.53
C ASP A 56 -2.99 -7.03 -10.53
N ALA A 57 -2.27 -8.16 -10.45
CA ALA A 57 -2.60 -9.23 -9.52
C ALA A 57 -2.37 -8.81 -8.07
N PHE A 58 -1.21 -8.22 -7.78
CA PHE A 58 -0.90 -7.70 -6.46
C PHE A 58 -1.83 -6.55 -6.07
N ILE A 59 -2.08 -5.60 -6.97
CA ILE A 59 -3.01 -4.50 -6.71
C ILE A 59 -4.42 -5.04 -6.40
N SER A 60 -4.90 -6.04 -7.14
CA SER A 60 -6.21 -6.67 -6.89
C SER A 60 -6.29 -7.29 -5.48
N GLU A 61 -5.24 -7.99 -5.05
CA GLU A 61 -5.17 -8.55 -3.69
C GLU A 61 -5.15 -7.47 -2.61
N VAL A 62 -4.44 -6.35 -2.84
CA VAL A 62 -4.47 -5.19 -1.95
C VAL A 62 -5.89 -4.61 -1.82
N LEU A 63 -6.65 -4.51 -2.91
CA LEU A 63 -8.03 -4.04 -2.89
C LEU A 63 -8.95 -4.98 -2.10
N ILE A 64 -8.77 -6.30 -2.26
CA ILE A 64 -9.48 -7.31 -1.45
C ILE A 64 -9.15 -7.14 0.04
N ASN A 65 -7.88 -6.91 0.37
CA ASN A 65 -7.46 -6.70 1.74
C ASN A 65 -8.09 -5.46 2.38
N PHE A 66 -8.30 -4.38 1.62
CA PHE A 66 -9.02 -3.21 2.16
C PHE A 66 -10.45 -3.54 2.58
N ASN A 67 -11.15 -4.41 1.85
CA ASN A 67 -12.49 -4.85 2.24
C ASN A 67 -12.44 -5.62 3.58
N THR A 68 -11.46 -6.50 3.73
CA THR A 68 -11.23 -7.24 4.98
C THR A 68 -10.86 -6.31 6.13
N MET A 69 -9.94 -5.36 5.91
CA MET A 69 -9.56 -4.36 6.92
C MET A 69 -10.75 -3.53 7.39
N ARG A 70 -11.57 -3.06 6.44
CA ARG A 70 -12.78 -2.29 6.75
C ARG A 70 -13.74 -3.09 7.61
N LYS A 71 -14.03 -4.33 7.22
CA LYS A 71 -14.91 -5.23 7.98
C LYS A 71 -14.38 -5.47 9.39
N SER A 72 -13.09 -5.77 9.53
CA SER A 72 -12.45 -6.00 10.82
C SER A 72 -12.52 -4.77 11.73
N PHE A 73 -12.30 -3.59 11.16
CA PHE A 73 -12.35 -2.32 11.90
C PHE A 73 -13.78 -2.00 12.37
N LEU A 74 -14.77 -2.11 11.48
CA LEU A 74 -16.18 -1.88 11.82
C LEU A 74 -16.65 -2.84 12.92
N ASN A 75 -16.35 -4.14 12.79
CA ASN A 75 -16.71 -5.12 13.82
C ASN A 75 -16.07 -4.79 15.18
N ALA A 76 -14.83 -4.29 15.19
CA ALA A 76 -14.17 -3.88 16.44
C ALA A 76 -14.82 -2.64 17.05
N PHE A 77 -15.22 -1.69 16.21
CA PHE A 77 -15.91 -0.48 16.62
C PHE A 77 -17.31 -0.78 17.19
N GLU A 78 -18.08 -1.66 16.55
CA GLU A 78 -19.39 -2.10 17.04
C GLU A 78 -19.33 -2.74 18.43
N ARG A 79 -18.28 -3.54 18.71
CA ARG A 79 -18.05 -4.12 20.05
C ARG A 79 -17.60 -3.11 21.10
N TYR A 80 -17.04 -1.98 20.68
CA TYR A 80 -16.61 -0.92 21.60
C TYR A 80 -17.79 -0.02 22.01
N ASP A 81 -18.73 0.21 21.08
CA ASP A 81 -19.92 1.05 21.27
C ASP A 81 -21.08 0.33 21.99
N SER A 82 -20.92 -0.98 22.26
CA SER A 82 -21.91 -1.86 22.90
C SER A 82 -21.74 -2.03 24.40
#